data_AF-A0AAE5BSX5-F1
#
_entry.id   AF-A0AAE5BSX5-F1
#
_cell.length_a   1.000
_cell.length_b   1.000
_cell.length_c   1.000
_cell.angle_alpha   90.00
_cell.angle_beta   90.00
_cell.angle_gamma   90.00
#
_symmetry.space_group_name_H-M   'P 1'
#
loop_
_entity.id
_entity.type
_entity.pdbx_description
1 polymer ?
#
loop_
_entity_poly.entity_id
_entity_poly.type
_entity_poly.pdbx_seq_one_letter_code
_entity_poly.pdbx_strand_id
1 'polypeptide(L)'
;MKRLADFIRSGRHQTEPIPDDIRKDGLTWLAEQLAASRARYSNPMEPPWLFLPDIPAGSIGWRMGPGEEYWMDFLVWFRGLSGSERGAYMHRVPEPQDWVGFYDSLLVS
;
A
#
# COMPACT_ATOMS: atom_id res chain seq x y z
N MET A 1 0.96 15.32 12.71
CA MET A 1 0.89 14.15 11.80
C MET A 1 1.65 12.92 12.32
N LYS A 2 1.81 12.72 13.64
CA LYS A 2 2.41 11.50 14.22
C LYS A 2 1.52 10.81 15.26
N ARG A 3 0.27 11.24 15.47
CA ARG A 3 -0.54 10.84 16.64
C ARG A 3 -0.79 9.33 16.74
N LEU A 4 -1.12 8.65 15.63
CA LEU A 4 -1.27 7.20 15.64
C LEU A 4 0.07 6.48 15.88
N ALA A 5 1.13 6.89 15.18
CA ALA A 5 2.46 6.31 15.37
C ALA A 5 3.00 6.55 16.79
N ASP A 6 2.72 7.72 17.37
CA ASP A 6 3.11 8.09 18.73
C ASP A 6 2.25 7.34 19.76
N PHE A 7 0.98 7.10 19.49
CA PHE A 7 0.10 6.25 20.31
C PHE A 7 0.54 4.77 20.30
N ILE A 8 0.98 4.27 19.13
CA ILE A 8 1.55 2.93 19.01
C ILE A 8 2.89 2.86 19.77
N ARG A 9 3.79 3.83 19.54
CA ARG A 9 5.09 3.92 20.24
C ARG A 9 4.94 4.10 21.74
N SER A 10 3.86 4.73 22.22
CA SER A 10 3.61 4.89 23.65
C SER A 10 3.16 3.59 24.32
N GLY A 11 2.93 2.50 23.59
CA GLY A 11 2.51 1.20 24.12
C GLY A 11 1.06 1.15 24.63
N ARG A 12 0.37 2.30 24.68
CA ARG A 12 -0.99 2.41 25.23
C ARG A 12 -2.04 1.60 24.50
N HIS A 13 -1.82 1.31 23.21
CA HIS A 13 -2.68 0.42 22.44
C HIS A 13 -2.82 -1.00 23.03
N GLN A 14 -1.92 -1.42 23.93
CA GLN A 14 -2.00 -2.71 24.62
C GLN A 14 -3.02 -2.72 25.76
N THR A 15 -3.34 -1.55 26.33
CA THR A 15 -4.22 -1.41 27.50
C THR A 15 -5.45 -0.54 27.21
N GLU A 16 -5.41 0.27 26.16
CA GLU A 16 -6.42 1.25 25.79
C GLU A 16 -6.82 1.07 24.32
N PRO A 17 -8.12 1.11 23.98
CA PRO A 17 -8.55 1.13 22.60
C PRO A 17 -8.06 2.41 21.91
N ILE A 18 -7.69 2.31 20.62
CA ILE A 18 -7.27 3.48 19.84
C ILE A 18 -8.41 4.51 19.83
N PRO A 19 -8.19 5.74 20.36
CA PRO A 19 -9.18 6.80 20.38
C PRO A 19 -9.76 7.12 19.00
N ASP A 20 -11.04 7.49 18.94
CA ASP A 20 -11.77 7.70 17.68
C ASP A 20 -11.21 8.86 16.85
N ASP A 21 -10.68 9.90 17.49
CA ASP A 21 -10.00 11.01 16.83
C ASP A 21 -8.69 10.55 16.18
N ILE A 22 -7.90 9.72 16.87
CA ILE A 22 -6.67 9.12 16.33
C ILE A 22 -6.98 8.17 15.16
N ARG A 23 -8.09 7.42 15.24
CA ARG A 23 -8.56 6.57 14.14
C ARG A 23 -8.98 7.40 12.93
N LYS A 24 -9.75 8.46 13.14
CA LYS A 24 -10.18 9.38 12.07
C LYS A 24 -9.00 10.08 11.42
N ASP A 25 -8.03 10.54 12.19
CA ASP A 25 -6.77 11.12 11.68
C ASP A 25 -6.06 10.12 10.74
N GLY A 26 -6.02 8.84 11.11
CA GLY A 26 -5.43 7.78 10.28
C GLY A 26 -6.20 7.53 8.97
N LEU A 27 -7.54 7.55 9.02
CA LEU A 27 -8.38 7.39 7.83
C LEU A 27 -8.27 8.59 6.88
N THR A 28 -8.21 9.81 7.42
CA THR A 28 -7.99 11.02 6.63
C THR A 28 -6.64 10.98 5.93
N TRP A 29 -5.58 10.61 6.65
CA TRP A 29 -4.25 10.44 6.05
C TRP A 29 -4.25 9.41 4.91
N LEU A 30 -4.91 8.27 5.10
CA LEU A 30 -5.01 7.25 4.05
C LEU A 30 -5.76 7.80 2.82
N ALA A 31 -6.84 8.55 3.04
CA ALA A 31 -7.60 9.18 1.96
C ALA A 31 -6.78 10.23 1.20
N GLU A 32 -5.98 11.04 1.90
CA GLU A 32 -5.05 12.01 1.30
C GLU A 32 -3.98 11.30 0.46
N GLN A 33 -3.38 10.23 1.00
CA GLN A 33 -2.39 9.43 0.27
C GLN A 33 -2.99 8.73 -0.96
N LEU A 34 -4.23 8.23 -0.87
CA LEU A 34 -4.97 7.69 -2.00
C LEU A 34 -5.23 8.76 -3.07
N ALA A 35 -5.60 9.97 -2.66
CA ALA A 35 -5.78 11.09 -3.60
C ALA A 35 -4.46 11.49 -4.25
N ALA A 36 -3.36 11.52 -3.48
CA ALA A 36 -2.04 11.82 -3.97
C ALA A 36 -1.51 10.77 -4.94
N SER A 37 -1.63 9.46 -4.63
CA SER A 37 -1.19 8.39 -5.52
C SER A 37 -1.95 8.41 -6.84
N ARG A 38 -3.28 8.64 -6.79
CA ARG A 38 -4.13 8.82 -7.98
C ARG A 38 -3.77 10.05 -8.82
N ALA A 39 -3.12 11.04 -8.24
CA ALA A 39 -2.64 12.22 -8.98
C ALA A 39 -1.25 12.00 -9.58
N ARG A 40 -0.42 11.15 -8.97
CA ARG A 40 0.96 10.86 -9.41
C ARG A 40 1.04 9.82 -10.51
N TYR A 41 0.15 8.83 -10.50
CA TYR A 41 0.19 7.68 -11.39
C TYR A 41 -1.12 7.50 -12.16
N SER A 42 -1.08 6.62 -13.17
CA SER A 42 -2.29 6.22 -13.89
C SER A 42 -3.32 5.59 -12.95
N ASN A 43 -4.59 5.64 -13.33
CA ASN A 43 -5.65 4.88 -12.67
C ASN A 43 -6.35 3.97 -13.70
N PRO A 44 -6.18 2.64 -13.61
CA PRO A 44 -5.45 1.91 -12.57
C PRO A 44 -3.93 2.14 -12.62
N MET A 45 -3.27 2.00 -11.46
CA MET A 45 -1.80 2.02 -11.40
C MET A 45 -1.25 0.78 -12.10
N GLU A 46 -0.07 0.87 -12.70
CA GLU A 46 0.62 -0.28 -13.28
C GLU A 46 1.15 -1.20 -12.16
N PRO A 47 1.22 -2.52 -12.35
CA PRO A 47 1.85 -3.38 -11.35
C PRO A 47 3.37 -3.11 -11.29
N PRO A 48 4.04 -3.37 -10.14
CA PRO A 48 5.46 -3.09 -10.00
C PRO A 48 6.36 -3.72 -11.07
N TRP A 49 6.03 -4.92 -11.56
CA TRP A 49 6.78 -5.60 -12.63
C TRP A 49 6.63 -5.00 -14.02
N LEU A 50 5.63 -4.14 -14.26
CA LEU A 50 5.52 -3.39 -15.51
C LEU A 50 6.12 -1.99 -15.37
N PHE A 51 6.00 -1.37 -14.20
CA PHE A 51 6.48 -0.02 -13.96
C PHE A 51 8.02 0.05 -13.82
N LEU A 52 8.63 -0.86 -13.05
CA LEU A 52 10.09 -0.97 -12.89
C LEU A 52 10.53 -2.42 -13.12
N PRO A 53 10.53 -2.89 -14.39
CA PRO A 53 10.84 -4.28 -14.73
C PRO A 53 12.26 -4.70 -14.35
N ASP A 54 13.18 -3.75 -14.21
CA ASP A 54 14.59 -3.99 -13.86
C ASP A 54 14.81 -4.32 -12.37
N ILE A 55 13.79 -4.17 -11.52
CA ILE A 55 13.88 -4.47 -10.09
C ILE A 55 13.14 -5.78 -9.79
N PRO A 56 13.85 -6.89 -9.49
CA PRO A 56 13.21 -8.18 -9.17
C PRO A 56 12.32 -8.10 -7.93
N ALA A 57 11.28 -8.94 -7.84
CA ALA A 57 10.29 -8.92 -6.76
C ALA A 57 10.90 -8.92 -5.34
N GLY A 58 11.93 -9.74 -5.12
CA GLY A 58 12.62 -9.86 -3.82
C GLY A 58 13.72 -8.83 -3.56
N SER A 59 13.94 -7.88 -4.49
CA SER A 59 15.04 -6.92 -4.39
C SER A 59 14.86 -5.96 -3.22
N ILE A 60 15.97 -5.63 -2.55
CA ILE A 60 16.00 -4.53 -1.56
C ILE A 60 15.69 -3.16 -2.20
N GLY A 61 15.79 -3.05 -3.53
CA GLY A 61 15.45 -1.84 -4.29
C GLY A 61 13.99 -1.38 -4.13
N TRP A 62 13.08 -2.27 -3.71
CA TRP A 62 11.70 -1.93 -3.36
C TRP A 62 11.54 -1.34 -1.96
N ARG A 63 12.53 -1.51 -1.08
CA ARG A 63 12.47 -1.07 0.33
C ARG A 63 13.45 0.05 0.67
N MET A 64 14.53 0.17 -0.09
CA MET A 64 15.65 1.08 0.17
C MET A 64 16.24 1.62 -1.14
N GLY A 65 15.43 1.70 -2.20
CA GLY A 65 15.92 2.02 -3.53
C GLY A 65 14.88 2.75 -4.38
N PRO A 66 15.12 2.86 -5.69
CA PRO A 66 14.29 3.68 -6.58
C PRO A 66 12.83 3.19 -6.70
N GLY A 67 12.54 1.95 -6.29
CA GLY A 67 11.18 1.40 -6.28
C GLY A 67 10.37 1.70 -5.01
N GLU A 68 10.97 2.25 -3.95
CA GLU A 68 10.32 2.40 -2.64
C GLU A 68 9.07 3.27 -2.68
N GLU A 69 9.16 4.47 -3.30
CA GLU A 69 8.01 5.37 -3.38
C GLU A 69 6.86 4.74 -4.17
N TYR A 70 7.17 4.12 -5.33
CA TYR A 70 6.17 3.45 -6.15
C TYR A 70 5.50 2.30 -5.40
N TRP A 71 6.28 1.49 -4.69
CA TRP A 71 5.76 0.35 -3.93
C TRP A 71 4.78 0.80 -2.85
N MET A 72 5.13 1.86 -2.11
CA MET A 72 4.27 2.41 -1.07
C MET A 72 2.97 2.99 -1.62
N ASP A 73 3.04 3.74 -2.73
CA ASP A 73 1.87 4.32 -3.36
C ASP A 73 0.98 3.25 -4.00
N PHE A 74 1.57 2.22 -4.63
CA PHE A 74 0.85 1.07 -5.17
C PHE A 74 0.13 0.29 -4.06
N LEU A 75 0.79 0.04 -2.93
CA LEU A 75 0.20 -0.63 -1.77
C LEU A 75 -1.03 0.14 -1.26
N VAL A 76 -0.90 1.45 -1.08
CA VAL A 76 -2.00 2.32 -0.62
C VAL A 76 -3.16 2.26 -1.61
N TRP A 77 -2.89 2.50 -2.90
CA TRP A 77 -3.90 2.44 -3.96
C TRP A 77 -4.62 1.09 -4.00
N PHE A 78 -3.88 -0.02 -4.02
CA PHE A 78 -4.43 -1.36 -4.14
C PHE A 78 -5.29 -1.76 -2.93
N ARG A 79 -4.87 -1.38 -1.72
CA ARG A 79 -5.65 -1.59 -0.49
C ARG A 79 -6.91 -0.72 -0.44
N GLY A 80 -6.88 0.46 -1.05
CA GLY A 80 -8.03 1.35 -1.17
C GLY A 80 -9.13 0.86 -2.14
N LEU A 81 -8.83 -0.09 -3.03
CA LEU A 81 -9.82 -0.70 -3.91
C LEU A 81 -10.83 -1.54 -3.11
N SER A 82 -12.05 -1.67 -3.62
CA SER A 82 -13.00 -2.68 -3.13
C SER A 82 -12.55 -4.09 -3.50
N GLY A 83 -13.15 -5.11 -2.86
CA GLY A 83 -12.84 -6.51 -3.17
C GLY A 83 -13.10 -6.89 -4.64
N SER A 84 -14.17 -6.36 -5.24
CA SER A 84 -14.49 -6.58 -6.65
C SER A 84 -13.52 -5.85 -7.58
N GLU A 85 -13.13 -4.61 -7.26
CA GLU A 85 -12.14 -3.86 -8.03
C GLU A 85 -10.77 -4.54 -7.98
N ARG A 86 -10.35 -5.04 -6.81
CA ARG A 86 -9.13 -5.84 -6.68
C ARG A 86 -9.18 -7.09 -7.53
N GLY A 87 -10.26 -7.87 -7.45
CA GLY A 87 -10.42 -9.09 -8.25
C GLY A 87 -10.39 -8.81 -9.75
N ALA A 88 -11.08 -7.76 -10.21
CA ALA A 88 -11.05 -7.33 -11.61
C ALA A 88 -9.66 -6.87 -12.05
N TYR A 89 -8.91 -6.19 -11.18
CA TYR A 89 -7.54 -5.78 -11.46
C TYR A 89 -6.59 -6.99 -11.57
N MET A 90 -6.58 -7.88 -10.58
CA MET A 90 -5.75 -9.10 -10.56
C MET A 90 -6.04 -10.00 -11.78
N HIS A 91 -7.30 -10.06 -12.23
CA HIS A 91 -7.68 -10.83 -13.41
C HIS A 91 -7.13 -10.24 -14.72
N ARG A 92 -7.11 -8.91 -14.85
CA ARG A 92 -6.56 -8.23 -16.04
C ARG A 92 -5.03 -8.20 -16.04
N VAL A 93 -4.43 -8.20 -14.86
CA VAL A 93 -2.99 -8.03 -14.66
C VAL A 93 -2.48 -9.19 -13.78
N PRO A 94 -2.38 -10.41 -14.34
CA PRO A 94 -1.95 -11.57 -13.57
C PRO A 94 -0.49 -11.45 -13.15
N GLU A 95 -0.14 -12.11 -12.04
CA GLU A 95 1.24 -12.21 -11.57
C GLU A 95 2.07 -13.01 -12.58
N PRO A 96 3.25 -12.51 -13.00
CA PRO A 96 4.23 -13.34 -13.69
C PRO A 96 4.88 -14.33 -12.71
N GLN A 97 5.57 -15.34 -13.26
CA GLN A 97 6.17 -16.44 -12.50
C GLN A 97 7.08 -15.96 -11.33
N ASP A 98 7.85 -14.89 -11.55
CA ASP A 98 8.79 -14.38 -10.53
C ASP A 98 8.13 -13.49 -9.46
N TRP A 99 6.81 -13.26 -9.57
CA TRP A 99 6.01 -12.39 -8.70
C TRP A 99 4.85 -13.15 -8.02
N VAL A 100 4.86 -14.49 -8.08
CA VAL A 100 3.82 -15.31 -7.47
C VAL A 100 3.68 -15.00 -5.98
N GLY A 101 2.43 -14.76 -5.56
CA GLY A 101 2.08 -14.40 -4.18
C GLY A 101 2.26 -12.92 -3.85
N PHE A 102 2.61 -12.08 -4.83
CA PHE A 102 2.74 -10.63 -4.63
C PHE A 102 1.43 -10.01 -4.14
N TYR A 103 0.31 -10.25 -4.81
CA TYR A 103 -0.98 -9.68 -4.44
C TYR A 103 -1.42 -10.15 -3.06
N ASP A 104 -1.21 -11.42 -2.73
CA ASP A 104 -1.47 -11.95 -1.39
C ASP A 104 -0.62 -11.22 -0.35
N SER A 105 0.67 -10.99 -0.63
CA SER A 105 1.56 -10.23 0.27
C SER A 105 1.08 -8.80 0.55
N LEU A 106 0.36 -8.18 -0.40
CA LEU A 106 -0.24 -6.86 -0.19
C LEU A 106 -1.48 -6.90 0.70
N LEU A 107 -2.15 -8.05 0.82
CA LEU A 107 -3.39 -8.19 1.59
C LEU A 107 -3.16 -8.66 3.03
N VAL A 108 -2.01 -9.28 3.33
CA VAL A 108 -1.66 -9.70 4.68
C VAL A 108 -0.82 -8.61 5.38
N SER A 109 -1.39 -7.93 6.38
CA SER A 109 -0.64 -7.15 7.38
C SER A 109 -1.47 -6.91 8.63
#